data_AF-A0A2P2MDC6-F1
#
_entry.id   AF-A0A2P2MDC6-F1
#
_cell.length_a   1.000
_cell.length_b   1.000
_cell.length_c   1.000
_cell.angle_alpha   90.00
_cell.angle_beta   90.00
_cell.angle_gamma   90.00
#
_symmetry.space_group_name_H-M   'P 1'
#
loop_
_entity.id
_entity.type
_entity.pdbx_description
1 polymer ?
#
loop_
_entity_poly.entity_id
_entity_poly.type
_entity_poly.pdbx_seq_one_letter_code
_entity_poly.pdbx_strand_id
1 'polypeptide(L)'
;MLRPKSLSCIPAGFLSGCSVALVIVICVLIRVRGIFNSPGGPRYMENIFPLYSLFGFMVLHMLLYGTNLYFWKLYRVNYAFIFGFKQGTELGYREVLLLSSGLAVLALGSALSNLEMEMDPITQSFKALTELVPLALLILVLLITFCPFKIIYHSSRLFLIRCAFHCLCVPLYKVTLPDFFLADQLTSQVQAFRNLEFYVCYYGWGDFKRRSNTCHESEVYESFYFVVALIPYWIRFLQCLRRLFDEKDPSQGYNAIKYFSTIIAVGVRTSYDLKRGTTLMILTAVTSGFATVVNTYWDIVIDWGLLQRHSKNPWLRDKLVIPHKSVYYSAMVLNIVLRLAWMQTVLGFRDAPFLHRTALVGIVASLEIIRRGIWNFFRLENEHLNNVGKYRAFKSVPLPFYYNDEDKSV
;
A
#
# COMPACT_ATOMS: atom_id res chain seq x y z
N MET A 1 -18.40 24.92 -11.70
CA MET A 1 -16.98 25.20 -12.03
C MET A 1 -16.39 23.96 -12.70
N LEU A 2 -16.41 23.91 -14.04
CA LEU A 2 -15.87 22.80 -14.82
C LEU A 2 -14.33 22.86 -14.75
N ARG A 3 -13.68 21.97 -14.00
CA ARG A 3 -12.22 21.81 -14.08
C ARG A 3 -11.87 21.38 -15.51
N PRO A 4 -10.99 22.09 -16.24
CA PRO A 4 -10.60 21.70 -17.58
C PRO A 4 -9.84 20.38 -17.50
N LYS A 5 -10.46 19.32 -18.04
CA LYS A 5 -9.97 17.93 -18.02
C LYS A 5 -8.60 17.76 -18.70
N SER A 6 -8.12 18.74 -19.48
CA SER A 6 -6.88 18.71 -20.25
C SER A 6 -5.63 19.12 -19.46
N LEU A 7 -5.75 19.89 -18.36
CA LEU A 7 -4.59 20.54 -17.74
C LEU A 7 -3.65 19.57 -17.00
N SER A 8 -4.15 18.45 -16.49
CA SER A 8 -3.36 17.50 -15.69
C SER A 8 -2.59 16.46 -16.52
N CYS A 9 -2.95 16.25 -17.79
CA CYS A 9 -2.36 15.18 -18.60
C CYS A 9 -0.92 15.49 -19.04
N ILE A 10 -0.65 16.70 -19.52
CA ILE A 10 0.69 17.10 -19.99
C ILE A 10 1.69 17.09 -18.82
N PRO A 11 1.39 17.71 -17.65
CA PRO A 11 2.31 17.68 -16.51
C PRO A 11 2.51 16.27 -15.95
N ALA A 12 1.45 15.45 -15.90
CA ALA A 12 1.59 14.07 -15.42
C ALA A 12 2.47 13.23 -16.36
N GLY A 13 2.28 13.36 -17.69
CA GLY A 13 3.10 12.69 -18.69
C GLY A 13 4.56 13.11 -18.62
N PHE A 14 4.82 14.42 -18.50
CA PHE A 14 6.17 14.95 -18.35
C PHE A 14 6.86 14.43 -17.08
N LEU A 15 6.21 14.55 -15.92
CA LEU A 15 6.78 14.08 -14.65
C LEU A 15 6.99 12.56 -14.64
N SER A 16 6.09 11.80 -15.27
CA SER A 16 6.27 10.36 -15.44
C SER A 16 7.44 10.03 -16.37
N GLY A 17 7.67 10.82 -17.42
CA GLY A 17 8.85 10.68 -18.27
C GLY A 17 10.13 10.98 -17.50
N CYS A 18 10.14 12.06 -16.70
CA CYS A 18 11.26 12.43 -15.84
C CYS A 18 11.57 11.35 -14.80
N SER A 19 10.56 10.75 -14.16
CA SER A 19 10.80 9.69 -13.18
C SER A 19 11.43 8.46 -13.82
N VAL A 20 10.96 8.03 -15.00
CA VAL A 20 11.58 6.93 -15.75
C VAL A 20 13.02 7.26 -16.14
N ALA A 21 13.29 8.47 -16.64
CA ALA A 21 14.64 8.91 -16.97
C ALA A 21 15.56 8.89 -15.74
N LEU A 22 15.10 9.39 -14.59
CA LEU A 22 15.86 9.37 -13.34
C LEU A 22 16.15 7.94 -12.85
N VAL A 23 15.20 7.01 -12.95
CA VAL A 23 15.45 5.59 -12.65
C VAL A 23 16.56 5.04 -13.53
N ILE A 24 16.49 5.30 -14.85
CA ILE A 24 17.52 4.84 -15.80
C ILE A 24 18.89 5.43 -15.43
N VAL A 25 18.97 6.73 -15.16
CA VAL A 25 20.21 7.40 -14.76
C VAL A 25 20.79 6.80 -13.48
N ILE A 26 19.97 6.61 -12.43
CA ILE A 26 20.40 5.98 -11.17
C ILE A 26 20.91 4.56 -11.42
N CYS A 27 20.19 3.75 -12.21
CA CYS A 27 20.62 2.39 -12.56
C CYS A 27 21.96 2.38 -13.31
N VAL A 28 22.13 3.26 -14.29
CA VAL A 28 23.38 3.39 -15.05
C VAL A 28 24.52 3.81 -14.12
N LEU A 29 24.31 4.80 -13.25
CA LEU A 29 25.32 5.27 -12.29
C LEU A 29 25.75 4.17 -11.32
N ILE A 30 24.80 3.44 -10.75
CA ILE A 30 25.07 2.31 -9.85
C ILE A 30 25.94 1.25 -10.55
N ARG A 31 25.63 0.95 -11.83
CA ARG A 31 26.33 -0.08 -12.62
C ARG A 31 27.72 0.38 -13.06
N VAL A 32 27.82 1.54 -13.70
CA VAL A 32 29.09 2.07 -14.24
C VAL A 32 30.10 2.31 -13.13
N ARG A 33 29.63 2.80 -11.97
CA ARG A 33 30.52 3.17 -10.85
C ARG A 33 30.68 2.06 -9.82
N GLY A 34 30.04 0.89 -10.01
CA GLY A 34 30.18 -0.26 -9.12
C GLY A 34 29.84 0.03 -7.65
N ILE A 35 28.84 0.89 -7.38
CA ILE A 35 28.57 1.46 -6.05
C ILE A 35 28.40 0.36 -4.99
N PHE A 36 27.70 -0.74 -5.33
CA PHE A 36 27.50 -1.86 -4.42
C PHE A 36 28.74 -2.71 -4.16
N ASN A 37 29.73 -2.65 -5.05
CA ASN A 37 31.03 -3.33 -4.88
C ASN A 37 32.07 -2.43 -4.18
N SER A 38 31.73 -1.16 -3.95
CA SER A 38 32.60 -0.22 -3.23
C SER A 38 32.59 -0.50 -1.72
N PRO A 39 33.65 -0.12 -0.97
CA PRO A 39 33.70 -0.27 0.48
C PRO A 39 32.54 0.41 1.22
N GLY A 40 31.93 1.46 0.65
CA GLY A 40 30.79 2.18 1.20
C GLY A 40 29.42 1.59 0.83
N GLY A 41 29.36 0.65 -0.13
CA GLY A 41 28.13 0.09 -0.68
C GLY A 41 27.19 -0.53 0.37
N PRO A 42 27.66 -1.46 1.23
CA PRO A 42 26.84 -2.04 2.28
C PRO A 42 26.26 -1.00 3.24
N ARG A 43 27.08 -0.03 3.63
CA ARG A 43 26.68 1.07 4.51
C ARG A 43 25.59 1.94 3.87
N TYR A 44 25.68 2.22 2.58
CA TYR A 44 24.62 2.93 1.85
C TYR A 44 23.31 2.11 1.81
N MET A 45 23.42 0.80 1.55
CA MET A 45 22.28 -0.10 1.46
C MET A 45 21.56 -0.34 2.79
N GLU A 46 22.25 -0.22 3.92
CA GLU A 46 21.66 -0.36 5.24
C GLU A 46 21.08 0.94 5.79
N ASN A 47 21.64 2.10 5.41
CA ASN A 47 21.24 3.39 5.97
C ASN A 47 20.35 4.21 5.04
N ILE A 48 20.74 4.37 3.77
CA ILE A 48 20.11 5.31 2.84
C ILE A 48 18.98 4.65 2.05
N PHE A 49 19.20 3.41 1.62
CA PHE A 49 18.23 2.67 0.83
C PHE A 49 16.87 2.50 1.54
N PRO A 50 16.78 2.16 2.86
CA PRO A 50 15.49 2.10 3.55
C PRO A 50 14.74 3.44 3.57
N LEU A 51 15.47 4.56 3.69
CA LEU A 51 14.89 5.90 3.72
C LEU A 51 14.20 6.23 2.40
N TYR A 52 14.87 5.99 1.27
CA TYR A 52 14.28 6.21 -0.05
C TYR A 52 13.26 5.15 -0.47
N SER A 53 13.40 3.91 0.02
CA SER A 53 12.44 2.83 -0.24
C SER A 53 11.05 3.17 0.27
N LEU A 54 10.92 3.94 1.35
CA LEU A 54 9.63 4.43 1.84
C LEU A 54 8.88 5.22 0.76
N PHE A 55 9.56 6.15 0.09
CA PHE A 55 8.96 6.91 -1.02
C PHE A 55 8.66 6.02 -2.22
N GLY A 56 9.54 5.05 -2.53
CA GLY A 56 9.29 4.04 -3.54
C GLY A 56 7.99 3.27 -3.30
N PHE A 57 7.75 2.81 -2.07
CA PHE A 57 6.51 2.12 -1.69
C PHE A 57 5.28 3.02 -1.81
N MET A 58 5.36 4.27 -1.36
CA MET A 58 4.26 5.24 -1.48
C MET A 58 3.93 5.52 -2.95
N VAL A 59 4.95 5.79 -3.77
CA VAL A 59 4.80 6.05 -5.20
C VAL A 59 4.17 4.82 -5.89
N LEU A 60 4.71 3.62 -5.67
CA LEU A 60 4.20 2.39 -6.25
C LEU A 60 2.73 2.15 -5.88
N HIS A 61 2.37 2.35 -4.60
CA HIS A 61 0.99 2.22 -4.16
C HIS A 61 0.07 3.23 -4.88
N MET A 62 0.48 4.49 -4.98
CA MET A 62 -0.30 5.52 -5.66
C MET A 62 -0.43 5.24 -7.17
N LEU A 63 0.61 4.73 -7.84
CA LEU A 63 0.53 4.33 -9.25
C LEU A 63 -0.48 3.20 -9.47
N LEU A 64 -0.45 2.18 -8.61
CA LEU A 64 -1.40 1.06 -8.66
C LEU A 64 -2.82 1.52 -8.33
N TYR A 65 -2.99 2.42 -7.36
CA TYR A 65 -4.30 3.00 -7.07
C TYR A 65 -4.83 3.86 -8.22
N GLY A 66 -3.97 4.66 -8.86
CA GLY A 66 -4.30 5.42 -10.07
C GLY A 66 -4.70 4.50 -11.23
N THR A 67 -3.98 3.40 -11.41
CA THR A 67 -4.29 2.36 -12.40
C THR A 67 -5.64 1.70 -12.12
N ASN A 68 -5.92 1.39 -10.85
CA ASN A 68 -7.22 0.88 -10.41
C ASN A 68 -8.36 1.85 -10.73
N LEU A 69 -8.21 3.14 -10.41
CA LEU A 69 -9.20 4.17 -10.74
C LEU A 69 -9.43 4.28 -12.25
N TYR A 70 -8.38 4.18 -13.06
CA TYR A 70 -8.49 4.16 -14.52
C TYR A 70 -9.32 2.98 -15.00
N PHE A 71 -9.01 1.76 -14.55
CA PHE A 71 -9.75 0.57 -14.97
C PHE A 71 -11.18 0.52 -14.42
N TRP A 72 -11.42 0.95 -13.18
CA TRP A 72 -12.79 1.08 -12.66
C TRP A 72 -13.61 2.05 -13.50
N LYS A 73 -13.01 3.16 -13.95
CA LYS A 73 -13.67 4.09 -14.86
C LYS A 73 -13.91 3.48 -16.24
N LEU A 74 -12.90 2.81 -16.81
CA LEU A 74 -12.99 2.15 -18.12
C LEU A 74 -14.11 1.13 -18.17
N TYR A 75 -14.19 0.29 -17.14
CA TYR A 75 -15.19 -0.76 -17.02
C TYR A 75 -16.47 -0.35 -16.27
N ARG A 76 -16.66 0.95 -16.02
CA ARG A 76 -17.87 1.54 -15.40
C ARG A 76 -18.21 0.99 -14.00
N VAL A 77 -17.21 0.57 -13.23
CA VAL A 77 -17.35 0.23 -11.82
C VAL A 77 -17.57 1.53 -11.02
N ASN A 78 -18.72 1.64 -10.34
CA ASN A 78 -19.08 2.86 -9.59
C ASN A 78 -18.35 2.95 -8.23
N TYR A 79 -17.04 3.19 -8.27
CA TYR A 79 -16.21 3.31 -7.08
C TYR A 79 -16.62 4.50 -6.19
N ALA A 80 -17.11 5.60 -6.79
CA ALA A 80 -17.54 6.78 -6.03
C ALA A 80 -18.72 6.47 -5.10
N PHE A 81 -19.69 5.70 -5.60
CA PHE A 81 -20.79 5.20 -4.79
C PHE A 81 -20.31 4.23 -3.69
N ILE A 82 -19.45 3.27 -4.06
CA ILE A 82 -18.96 2.23 -3.13
C ILE A 82 -18.20 2.85 -1.95
N PHE A 83 -17.36 3.86 -2.20
CA PHE A 83 -16.63 4.58 -1.16
C PHE A 83 -17.44 5.69 -0.49
N GLY A 84 -18.66 5.97 -0.96
CA GLY A 84 -19.53 7.00 -0.39
C GLY A 84 -19.03 8.43 -0.63
N PHE A 85 -18.30 8.68 -1.74
CA PHE A 85 -17.87 10.02 -2.09
C PHE A 85 -19.06 10.92 -2.47
N LYS A 86 -18.99 12.20 -2.08
CA LYS A 86 -19.91 13.21 -2.62
C LYS A 86 -19.58 13.43 -4.10
N GLN A 87 -20.60 13.52 -4.94
CA GLN A 87 -20.43 13.71 -6.39
C GLN A 87 -19.53 14.92 -6.68
N GLY A 88 -18.48 14.72 -7.48
CA GLY A 88 -17.51 15.75 -7.87
C GLY A 88 -16.42 16.03 -6.84
N THR A 89 -16.36 15.27 -5.73
CA THR A 89 -15.27 15.37 -4.74
C THR A 89 -14.25 14.23 -4.85
N GLU A 90 -14.54 13.23 -5.68
CA GLU A 90 -13.66 12.10 -5.93
C GLU A 90 -12.36 12.54 -6.62
N LEU A 91 -11.25 11.97 -6.16
CA LEU A 91 -9.97 12.16 -6.82
C LEU A 91 -9.90 11.27 -8.06
N GLY A 92 -9.69 11.86 -9.23
CA GLY A 92 -9.58 11.12 -10.48
C GLY A 92 -8.22 10.44 -10.64
N TYR A 93 -8.16 9.47 -11.54
CA TYR A 93 -6.92 8.74 -11.83
C TYR A 93 -5.78 9.66 -12.31
N ARG A 94 -6.10 10.72 -13.06
CA ARG A 94 -5.10 11.67 -13.60
C ARG A 94 -4.43 12.46 -12.49
N GLU A 95 -5.22 12.89 -11.51
CA GLU A 95 -4.77 13.64 -10.35
C GLU A 95 -3.89 12.77 -9.45
N VAL A 96 -4.27 11.50 -9.23
CA VAL A 96 -3.44 10.53 -8.49
C VAL A 96 -2.10 10.29 -9.21
N LEU A 97 -2.12 10.07 -10.52
CA LEU A 97 -0.91 9.85 -11.31
C LEU A 97 0.01 11.08 -11.32
N LEU A 98 -0.56 12.29 -11.36
CA LEU A 98 0.19 13.54 -11.25
C LEU A 98 0.91 13.65 -9.91
N LEU A 99 0.19 13.46 -8.80
CA LEU A 99 0.78 13.51 -7.45
C LEU A 99 1.85 12.43 -7.25
N SER A 100 1.57 11.22 -7.73
CA SER A 100 2.50 10.09 -7.66
C SER A 100 3.78 10.36 -8.45
N SER A 101 3.66 10.85 -9.70
CA SER A 101 4.81 11.17 -10.55
C SER A 101 5.62 12.34 -9.99
N GLY A 102 4.96 13.37 -9.43
CA GLY A 102 5.63 14.47 -8.75
C GLY A 102 6.45 14.00 -7.55
N LEU A 103 5.87 13.17 -6.68
CA LEU A 103 6.60 12.56 -5.56
C LEU A 103 7.75 11.68 -6.04
N ALA A 104 7.57 10.92 -7.13
CA ALA A 104 8.60 10.09 -7.72
C ALA A 104 9.80 10.93 -8.19
N VAL A 105 9.56 12.03 -8.90
CA VAL A 105 10.63 12.93 -9.36
C VAL A 105 11.37 13.55 -8.17
N LEU A 106 10.66 14.01 -7.13
CA LEU A 106 11.29 14.56 -5.94
C LEU A 106 12.14 13.50 -5.20
N ALA A 107 11.62 12.29 -5.03
CA ALA A 107 12.32 11.20 -4.35
C ALA A 107 13.52 10.67 -5.14
N LEU A 108 13.37 10.48 -6.45
CA LEU A 108 14.45 9.99 -7.31
C LEU A 108 15.51 11.08 -7.54
N GLY A 109 15.09 12.33 -7.74
CA GLY A 109 16.00 13.46 -7.86
C GLY A 109 16.83 13.64 -6.59
N SER A 110 16.20 13.58 -5.41
CA SER A 110 16.93 13.63 -4.14
C SER A 110 17.84 12.43 -3.91
N ALA A 111 17.43 11.21 -4.29
CA ALA A 111 18.28 10.02 -4.23
C ALA A 111 19.49 10.15 -5.16
N LEU A 112 19.29 10.67 -6.38
CA LEU A 112 20.36 10.94 -7.33
C LEU A 112 21.34 11.98 -6.78
N SER A 113 20.85 13.09 -6.23
CA SER A 113 21.70 14.11 -5.60
C SER A 113 22.46 13.54 -4.40
N ASN A 114 21.85 12.67 -3.59
CA ASN A 114 22.54 12.01 -2.47
C ASN A 114 23.68 11.10 -2.97
N LEU A 115 23.43 10.32 -4.02
CA LEU A 115 24.44 9.48 -4.68
C LEU A 115 25.57 10.31 -5.29
N GLU A 116 25.29 11.44 -5.93
CA GLU A 116 26.31 12.30 -6.54
C GLU A 116 27.17 13.02 -5.48
N MET A 117 26.55 13.56 -4.42
CA MET A 117 27.24 14.29 -3.36
C MET A 117 28.13 13.41 -2.49
N GLU A 118 27.83 12.11 -2.35
CA GLU A 118 28.73 11.15 -1.71
C GLU A 118 30.05 10.99 -2.47
N MET A 119 30.02 11.22 -3.79
CA MET A 119 31.13 10.93 -4.68
C MET A 119 32.02 12.13 -5.00
N ASP A 120 31.54 13.37 -4.80
CA ASP A 120 32.33 14.57 -5.03
C ASP A 120 33.13 14.98 -3.76
N PRO A 121 34.49 15.00 -3.84
CA PRO A 121 35.36 15.40 -2.73
C PRO A 121 35.07 16.81 -2.18
N ILE A 122 34.55 17.72 -3.03
CA ILE A 122 34.26 19.11 -2.67
C ILE A 122 32.99 19.21 -1.81
N THR A 123 32.01 18.33 -2.04
CA THR A 123 30.74 18.32 -1.30
C THR A 123 30.75 17.54 0.02
N GLN A 124 31.89 16.92 0.39
CA GLN A 124 31.99 16.19 1.68
C GLN A 124 31.72 17.08 2.91
N SER A 125 31.94 18.39 2.81
CA SER A 125 31.63 19.38 3.85
C SER A 125 30.12 19.50 4.14
N PHE A 126 29.25 19.13 3.19
CA PHE A 126 27.79 19.20 3.31
C PHE A 126 27.12 17.86 3.63
N LYS A 127 27.90 16.82 3.98
CA LYS A 127 27.40 15.45 4.20
C LYS A 127 26.17 15.38 5.09
N ALA A 128 26.15 16.10 6.21
CA ALA A 128 25.01 16.10 7.13
C ALA A 128 23.73 16.72 6.53
N LEU A 129 23.85 17.72 5.64
CA LEU A 129 22.69 18.32 4.97
C LEU A 129 22.10 17.35 3.93
N THR A 130 22.95 16.64 3.21
CA THR A 130 22.52 15.62 2.22
C THR A 130 21.78 14.46 2.89
N GLU A 131 22.21 14.07 4.09
CA GLU A 131 21.54 13.06 4.91
C GLU A 131 20.15 13.50 5.41
N LEU A 132 19.89 14.81 5.50
CA LEU A 132 18.60 15.34 5.94
C LEU A 132 17.57 15.44 4.81
N VAL A 133 17.98 15.26 3.55
CA VAL A 133 17.07 15.39 2.40
C VAL A 133 15.89 14.42 2.45
N PRO A 134 16.06 13.11 2.75
CA PRO A 134 14.93 12.19 2.89
C PRO A 134 13.97 12.62 4.01
N LEU A 135 14.51 13.11 5.14
CA LEU A 135 13.69 13.63 6.24
C LEU A 135 12.90 14.87 5.82
N ALA A 136 13.54 15.83 5.14
CA ALA A 136 12.87 17.02 4.64
C ALA A 136 11.73 16.67 3.67
N LEU A 137 11.93 15.69 2.78
CA LEU A 137 10.89 15.20 1.88
C LEU A 137 9.75 14.51 2.64
N LEU A 138 10.05 13.73 3.68
CA LEU A 138 9.03 13.10 4.53
C LEU A 138 8.19 14.17 5.25
N ILE A 139 8.84 15.18 5.84
CA ILE A 139 8.18 16.32 6.49
C ILE A 139 7.29 17.05 5.48
N LEU A 140 7.76 17.30 4.27
CA LEU A 140 6.96 17.94 3.21
C LEU A 140 5.70 17.13 2.89
N VAL A 141 5.82 15.81 2.74
CA VAL A 141 4.65 14.92 2.49
C VAL A 141 3.66 14.96 3.66
N LEU A 142 4.14 14.95 4.90
CA LEU A 142 3.29 15.04 6.10
C LEU A 142 2.59 16.41 6.18
N LEU A 143 3.33 17.51 5.96
CA LEU A 143 2.78 18.86 5.94
C LEU A 143 1.70 19.00 4.87
N ILE A 144 1.92 18.48 3.65
CA ILE A 144 0.90 18.47 2.59
C ILE A 144 -0.30 17.63 3.01
N THR A 145 -0.09 16.46 3.63
CA THR A 145 -1.17 15.54 4.02
C THR A 145 -2.08 16.16 5.08
N PHE A 146 -1.49 16.70 6.15
CA PHE A 146 -2.21 17.28 7.30
C PHE A 146 -2.55 18.77 7.14
N CYS A 147 -2.24 19.37 5.98
CA CYS A 147 -2.54 20.78 5.71
C CYS A 147 -4.05 21.05 5.82
N PRO A 148 -4.49 21.96 6.73
CA PRO A 148 -5.91 22.28 6.94
C PRO A 148 -6.47 23.22 5.85
N PHE A 149 -5.59 23.85 5.05
CA PHE A 149 -6.01 24.78 4.01
C PHE A 149 -6.62 24.06 2.81
N LYS A 150 -7.53 24.73 2.08
CA LYS A 150 -8.20 24.22 0.87
C LYS A 150 -7.28 24.16 -0.37
N ILE A 151 -6.06 23.69 -0.18
CA ILE A 151 -4.97 23.57 -1.16
C ILE A 151 -4.71 22.07 -1.38
N ILE A 152 -4.33 21.64 -2.59
CA ILE A 152 -4.01 20.23 -2.95
C ILE A 152 -5.08 19.23 -2.45
N TYR A 153 -6.19 19.12 -3.18
CA TYR A 153 -7.20 18.06 -3.01
C TYR A 153 -7.67 17.84 -1.55
N HIS A 154 -7.92 18.95 -0.84
CA HIS A 154 -8.32 18.98 0.57
C HIS A 154 -9.38 17.93 0.97
N SER A 155 -10.46 17.77 0.19
CA SER A 155 -11.52 16.78 0.49
C SER A 155 -11.00 15.35 0.53
N SER A 156 -10.10 14.98 -0.37
CA SER A 156 -9.50 13.64 -0.44
C SER A 156 -8.52 13.41 0.70
N ARG A 157 -7.76 14.44 1.10
CA ARG A 157 -6.86 14.35 2.26
C ARG A 157 -7.64 14.16 3.56
N LEU A 158 -8.69 14.93 3.79
CA LEU A 158 -9.56 14.76 4.96
C LEU A 158 -10.23 13.39 4.99
N PHE A 159 -10.64 12.87 3.83
CA PHE A 159 -11.16 11.51 3.73
C PHE A 159 -10.12 10.47 4.17
N LEU A 160 -8.88 10.56 3.66
CA LEU A 160 -7.79 9.67 4.06
C LEU A 160 -7.49 9.76 5.56
N ILE A 161 -7.36 10.99 6.10
CA ILE A 161 -7.10 11.22 7.53
C ILE A 161 -8.22 10.63 8.38
N ARG A 162 -9.48 10.84 7.99
CA ARG A 162 -10.63 10.30 8.72
C ARG A 162 -10.62 8.77 8.74
N CYS A 163 -10.39 8.13 7.59
CA CYS A 163 -10.30 6.67 7.53
C CYS A 163 -9.11 6.15 8.34
N ALA A 164 -7.95 6.82 8.29
CA ALA A 164 -6.79 6.47 9.10
C ALA A 164 -7.08 6.60 10.60
N PHE A 165 -7.75 7.67 11.00
CA PHE A 165 -8.17 7.88 12.39
C PHE A 165 -9.16 6.80 12.87
N HIS A 166 -10.17 6.45 12.07
CA HIS A 166 -11.07 5.34 12.39
C HIS A 166 -10.33 4.00 12.51
N CYS A 167 -9.29 3.77 11.70
CA CYS A 167 -8.45 2.58 11.81
C CYS A 167 -7.66 2.55 13.13
N LEU A 168 -7.09 3.68 13.54
CA LEU A 168 -6.33 3.79 14.80
C LEU A 168 -7.23 3.66 16.03
N CYS A 169 -8.45 4.18 15.96
CA CYS A 169 -9.40 4.19 17.08
C CYS A 169 -10.40 3.02 17.06
N VAL A 170 -10.14 1.94 16.31
CA VAL A 170 -10.95 0.73 16.38
C VAL A 170 -10.83 0.11 17.79
N PRO A 171 -11.92 -0.37 18.45
CA PRO A 171 -13.29 -0.57 17.95
C PRO A 171 -14.29 0.54 18.31
N LEU A 172 -13.83 1.76 18.58
CA LEU A 172 -14.67 2.85 19.10
C LEU A 172 -15.65 3.43 18.07
N TYR A 173 -15.36 3.28 16.77
CA TYR A 173 -16.19 3.77 15.69
C TYR A 173 -16.78 2.63 14.86
N LYS A 174 -17.94 2.91 14.25
CA LYS A 174 -18.55 2.01 13.26
C LYS A 174 -17.62 1.89 12.04
N VAL A 175 -17.29 0.65 11.69
CA VAL A 175 -16.40 0.37 10.55
C VAL A 175 -17.17 0.43 9.25
N THR A 176 -16.77 1.33 8.36
CA THR A 176 -17.32 1.45 7.00
C THR A 176 -16.43 0.77 5.96
N LEU A 177 -16.91 0.63 4.72
CA LEU A 177 -16.14 0.05 3.63
C LEU A 177 -14.81 0.77 3.36
N PRO A 178 -14.76 2.10 3.25
CA PRO A 178 -13.50 2.84 3.19
C PRO A 178 -12.52 2.47 4.30
N ASP A 179 -12.99 2.34 5.55
CA ASP A 179 -12.13 2.11 6.71
C ASP A 179 -11.47 0.73 6.64
N PHE A 180 -12.23 -0.33 6.32
CA PHE A 180 -11.63 -1.65 6.19
C PHE A 180 -10.82 -1.81 4.91
N PHE A 181 -11.19 -1.12 3.82
CA PHE A 181 -10.44 -1.13 2.57
C PHE A 181 -9.06 -0.48 2.76
N LEU A 182 -8.98 0.65 3.48
CA LEU A 182 -7.72 1.29 3.86
C LEU A 182 -6.90 0.38 4.76
N ALA A 183 -7.49 -0.20 5.79
CA ALA A 183 -6.77 -1.09 6.69
C ALA A 183 -6.21 -2.32 5.94
N ASP A 184 -6.90 -2.84 4.92
CA ASP A 184 -6.37 -3.90 4.06
C ASP A 184 -5.16 -3.44 3.25
N GLN A 185 -5.11 -2.17 2.83
CA GLN A 185 -3.91 -1.59 2.22
C GLN A 185 -2.73 -1.59 3.20
N LEU A 186 -2.98 -1.24 4.47
CA LEU A 186 -1.95 -1.16 5.51
C LEU A 186 -1.30 -2.53 5.79
N THR A 187 -2.05 -3.64 5.66
CA THR A 187 -1.48 -4.99 5.81
C THR A 187 -0.39 -5.32 4.80
N SER A 188 -0.45 -4.68 3.62
CA SER A 188 0.54 -4.82 2.55
C SER A 188 1.63 -3.74 2.61
N GLN A 189 1.67 -2.93 3.69
CA GLN A 189 2.61 -1.83 3.91
C GLN A 189 3.48 -2.01 5.16
N VAL A 190 3.56 -3.23 5.71
CA VAL A 190 4.37 -3.54 6.90
C VAL A 190 5.82 -3.02 6.78
N GLN A 191 6.45 -3.16 5.61
CA GLN A 191 7.81 -2.66 5.41
C GLN A 191 7.88 -1.12 5.40
N ALA A 192 6.85 -0.42 4.92
CA ALA A 192 6.80 1.04 5.02
C ALA A 192 6.70 1.50 6.48
N PHE A 193 5.94 0.81 7.32
CA PHE A 193 5.89 1.09 8.75
C PHE A 193 7.24 0.86 9.44
N ARG A 194 7.94 -0.22 9.12
CA ARG A 194 9.31 -0.47 9.61
C ARG A 194 10.30 0.60 9.14
N ASN A 195 10.16 1.07 7.90
CA ASN A 195 10.98 2.17 7.43
C ASN A 195 10.68 3.46 8.21
N LEU A 196 9.41 3.77 8.52
CA LEU A 196 9.05 4.92 9.36
C LEU A 196 9.64 4.83 10.78
N GLU A 197 9.63 3.65 11.37
CA GLU A 197 10.33 3.40 12.64
C GLU A 197 11.84 3.64 12.52
N PHE A 198 12.45 3.16 11.43
CA PHE A 198 13.85 3.44 11.12
C PHE A 198 14.12 4.94 10.96
N TYR A 199 13.22 5.72 10.35
CA TYR A 199 13.33 7.19 10.32
C TYR A 199 13.40 7.77 11.74
N VAL A 200 12.52 7.33 12.64
CA VAL A 200 12.49 7.84 14.02
C VAL A 200 13.82 7.54 14.73
N CYS A 201 14.33 6.32 14.60
CA CYS A 201 15.61 5.96 15.20
C CYS A 201 16.78 6.71 14.55
N TYR A 202 16.95 6.60 13.23
CA TYR A 202 18.13 7.11 12.50
C TYR A 202 18.33 8.62 12.67
N TYR A 203 17.25 9.40 12.63
CA TYR A 203 17.33 10.84 12.85
C TYR A 203 17.28 11.22 14.33
N GLY A 204 16.48 10.51 15.15
CA GLY A 204 16.35 10.80 16.58
C GLY A 204 17.62 10.54 17.38
N TRP A 205 18.34 9.45 17.07
CA TRP A 205 19.60 9.08 17.74
C TRP A 205 20.81 9.83 17.17
N GLY A 206 20.63 10.57 16.07
CA GLY A 206 21.71 11.31 15.43
C GLY A 206 22.65 10.47 14.56
N ASP A 207 22.26 9.24 14.25
CA ASP A 207 23.00 8.28 13.42
C ASP A 207 23.30 8.83 12.01
N PHE A 208 22.43 9.68 11.50
CA PHE A 208 22.62 10.42 10.25
C PHE A 208 23.91 11.26 10.21
N LYS A 209 24.41 11.78 11.34
CA LYS A 209 25.62 12.63 11.38
C LYS A 209 26.87 11.86 10.97
N ARG A 210 26.93 10.58 11.32
CA ARG A 210 28.08 9.71 11.04
C ARG A 210 27.76 8.64 10.02
N ARG A 211 26.50 8.54 9.54
CA ARG A 211 25.96 7.43 8.74
C ARG A 211 26.14 6.08 9.45
N SER A 212 25.93 6.02 10.76
CA SER A 212 25.95 4.78 11.55
C SER A 212 24.55 4.16 11.62
N ASN A 213 24.47 2.86 11.97
CA ASN A 213 23.21 2.19 12.24
C ASN A 213 23.29 1.49 13.61
N THR A 214 23.00 2.25 14.66
CA THR A 214 22.98 1.75 16.04
C THR A 214 21.57 1.36 16.48
N CYS A 215 20.57 1.47 15.61
CA CYS A 215 19.17 1.19 15.93
C CYS A 215 18.98 -0.22 16.47
N HIS A 216 19.56 -1.22 15.82
CA HIS A 216 19.47 -2.62 16.23
C HIS A 216 20.28 -2.96 17.49
N GLU A 217 21.11 -2.04 18.01
CA GLU A 217 21.77 -2.20 19.31
C GLU A 217 20.81 -1.90 20.47
N SER A 218 19.71 -1.20 20.22
CA SER A 218 18.69 -0.91 21.20
C SER A 218 17.66 -2.03 21.28
N GLU A 219 17.54 -2.66 22.45
CA GLU A 219 16.46 -3.63 22.74
C GLU A 219 15.06 -3.05 22.53
N VAL A 220 14.91 -1.73 22.74
CA VAL A 220 13.66 -1.00 22.55
C VAL A 220 13.29 -0.99 21.06
N TYR A 221 14.23 -0.61 20.19
CA TYR A 221 14.01 -0.60 18.74
C TYR A 221 13.73 -2.01 18.21
N GLU A 222 14.49 -3.02 18.63
CA GLU A 222 14.22 -4.41 18.25
C GLU A 222 12.80 -4.85 18.66
N SER A 223 12.35 -4.50 19.86
CA SER A 223 11.00 -4.80 20.32
C SER A 223 9.93 -4.10 19.47
N PHE A 224 10.11 -2.81 19.17
CA PHE A 224 9.17 -2.06 18.33
C PHE A 224 9.15 -2.57 16.88
N TYR A 225 10.29 -3.01 16.34
CA TYR A 225 10.39 -3.56 14.97
C TYR A 225 9.47 -4.76 14.74
N PHE A 226 9.24 -5.55 15.79
CA PHE A 226 8.27 -6.64 15.78
C PHE A 226 6.84 -6.16 16.00
N VAL A 227 6.60 -5.27 16.97
CA VAL A 227 5.27 -4.73 17.25
C VAL A 227 4.68 -4.03 16.04
N VAL A 228 5.47 -3.19 15.37
CA VAL A 228 5.08 -2.42 14.18
C VAL A 228 4.60 -3.34 13.05
N ALA A 229 5.18 -4.54 12.92
CA ALA A 229 4.73 -5.51 11.93
C ALA A 229 3.37 -6.14 12.23
N LEU A 230 2.93 -6.14 13.49
CA LEU A 230 1.63 -6.68 13.92
C LEU A 230 0.50 -5.66 13.84
N ILE A 231 0.80 -4.36 13.96
CA ILE A 231 -0.20 -3.27 14.02
C ILE A 231 -1.26 -3.36 12.91
N PRO A 232 -0.92 -3.51 11.61
CA PRO A 232 -1.94 -3.52 10.56
C PRO A 232 -2.91 -4.69 10.67
N TYR A 233 -2.40 -5.87 11.06
CA TYR A 233 -3.23 -7.07 11.23
C TYR A 233 -4.10 -6.97 12.48
N TRP A 234 -3.59 -6.36 13.55
CA TRP A 234 -4.35 -6.09 14.77
C TRP A 234 -5.54 -5.16 14.52
N ILE A 235 -5.31 -4.07 13.75
CA ILE A 235 -6.38 -3.16 13.32
C ILE A 235 -7.47 -3.93 12.57
N ARG A 236 -7.11 -4.77 11.60
CA ARG A 236 -8.08 -5.57 10.84
C ARG A 236 -8.83 -6.56 11.70
N PHE A 237 -8.14 -7.24 12.62
CA PHE A 237 -8.76 -8.15 13.58
C PHE A 237 -9.84 -7.44 14.40
N LEU A 238 -9.53 -6.30 15.01
CA LEU A 238 -10.48 -5.51 15.79
C LEU A 238 -11.63 -4.96 14.94
N GLN A 239 -11.36 -4.55 13.69
CA GLN A 239 -12.42 -4.11 12.77
C GLN A 239 -13.40 -5.25 12.45
N CYS A 240 -12.89 -6.47 12.23
CA CYS A 240 -13.71 -7.63 11.94
C CYS A 240 -14.56 -8.04 13.16
N LEU A 241 -13.99 -8.00 14.37
CA LEU A 241 -14.75 -8.21 15.60
C LEU A 241 -15.84 -7.16 15.77
N ARG A 242 -15.52 -5.88 15.57
CA ARG A 242 -16.51 -4.80 15.65
C ARG A 242 -17.68 -5.03 14.69
N ARG A 243 -17.38 -5.42 13.44
CA ARG A 243 -18.41 -5.73 12.44
C ARG A 243 -19.20 -7.00 12.76
N LEU A 244 -18.59 -8.01 13.38
CA LEU A 244 -19.31 -9.19 13.86
C LEU A 244 -20.38 -8.80 14.88
N PHE A 245 -20.07 -7.91 15.82
CA PHE A 245 -21.04 -7.44 16.82
C PHE A 245 -22.10 -6.51 16.21
N ASP A 246 -21.71 -5.58 15.34
CA ASP A 246 -22.62 -4.60 14.73
C ASP A 246 -23.56 -5.22 13.69
N GLU A 247 -23.03 -6.06 12.80
CA GLU A 247 -23.77 -6.63 11.65
C GLU A 247 -24.39 -7.99 11.99
N LYS A 248 -23.95 -8.64 13.08
CA LYS A 248 -24.36 -10.01 13.48
C LYS A 248 -24.16 -11.04 12.37
N ASP A 249 -23.22 -10.79 11.46
CA ASP A 249 -22.88 -11.67 10.36
C ASP A 249 -21.68 -12.55 10.72
N PRO A 250 -21.85 -13.89 10.85
CA PRO A 250 -20.77 -14.82 11.14
C PRO A 250 -19.60 -14.73 10.17
N SER A 251 -19.82 -14.27 8.93
CA SER A 251 -18.76 -14.08 7.94
C SER A 251 -17.64 -13.15 8.45
N GLN A 252 -17.98 -12.15 9.27
CA GLN A 252 -17.01 -11.23 9.86
C GLN A 252 -16.17 -11.90 10.96
N GLY A 253 -16.73 -12.89 11.67
CA GLY A 253 -16.00 -13.71 12.63
C GLY A 253 -14.94 -14.58 11.97
N TYR A 254 -15.26 -15.22 10.84
CA TYR A 254 -14.27 -15.95 10.04
C TYR A 254 -13.17 -15.02 9.50
N ASN A 255 -13.52 -13.79 9.14
CA ASN A 255 -12.54 -12.78 8.73
C ASN A 255 -11.60 -12.40 9.88
N ALA A 256 -12.12 -12.28 11.11
CA ALA A 256 -11.31 -12.05 12.30
C ALA A 256 -10.31 -13.20 12.53
N ILE A 257 -10.75 -14.45 12.39
CA ILE A 257 -9.88 -15.63 12.51
C ILE A 257 -8.75 -15.61 11.47
N LYS A 258 -9.01 -15.17 10.23
CA LYS A 258 -7.98 -14.98 9.20
C LYS A 258 -6.88 -14.00 9.63
N TYR A 259 -7.24 -12.84 10.16
CA TYR A 259 -6.22 -11.87 10.61
C TYR A 259 -5.53 -12.35 11.88
N PHE A 260 -6.23 -13.01 12.79
CA PHE A 260 -5.66 -13.62 13.98
C PHE A 260 -4.62 -14.71 13.65
N SER A 261 -4.90 -15.58 12.68
CA SER A 261 -3.93 -16.58 12.24
C SER A 261 -2.66 -15.95 11.65
N THR A 262 -2.80 -14.81 10.99
CA THR A 262 -1.66 -14.03 10.47
C THR A 262 -0.85 -13.39 11.61
N ILE A 263 -1.52 -12.86 12.64
CA ILE A 263 -0.87 -12.35 13.86
C ILE A 263 -0.05 -13.45 14.54
N ILE A 264 -0.63 -14.65 14.69
CA ILE A 264 0.09 -15.81 15.26
C ILE A 264 1.30 -16.17 14.41
N ALA A 265 1.15 -16.26 13.08
CA ALA A 265 2.26 -16.60 12.19
C ALA A 265 3.43 -15.60 12.30
N VAL A 266 3.13 -14.30 12.33
CA VAL A 266 4.15 -13.25 12.51
C VAL A 266 4.76 -13.30 13.91
N GLY A 267 3.96 -13.49 14.97
CA GLY A 267 4.45 -13.55 16.35
C GLY A 267 5.33 -14.78 16.65
N VAL A 268 4.96 -15.94 16.13
CA VAL A 268 5.79 -17.16 16.21
C VAL A 268 7.08 -16.96 15.43
N ARG A 269 7.00 -16.35 14.24
CA ARG A 269 8.18 -16.07 13.43
C ARG A 269 9.17 -15.15 14.14
N THR A 270 8.66 -14.11 14.80
CA THR A 270 9.46 -13.23 15.65
C THR A 270 10.15 -14.01 16.76
N SER A 271 9.41 -14.88 17.46
CA SER A 271 10.00 -15.75 18.50
C SER A 271 11.12 -16.63 17.95
N TYR A 272 10.99 -17.13 16.71
CA TYR A 272 12.03 -17.91 16.04
C TYR A 272 13.27 -17.06 15.65
N ASP A 273 13.10 -15.79 15.26
CA ASP A 273 14.21 -14.87 15.00
C ASP A 273 15.03 -14.62 16.27
N LEU A 274 14.35 -14.45 17.41
CA LEU A 274 14.99 -14.18 18.71
C LEU A 274 15.59 -15.44 19.35
N LYS A 275 14.88 -16.56 19.29
CA LYS A 275 15.26 -17.84 19.89
C LYS A 275 15.21 -18.92 18.84
N ARG A 276 16.32 -19.11 18.12
CA ARG A 276 16.43 -20.17 17.13
C ARG A 276 16.25 -21.53 17.80
N GLY A 277 15.33 -22.34 17.29
CA GLY A 277 15.08 -23.69 17.76
C GLY A 277 14.22 -24.47 16.79
N THR A 278 14.43 -25.78 16.71
CA THR A 278 13.74 -26.67 15.76
C THR A 278 12.23 -26.64 15.95
N THR A 279 11.74 -26.62 17.19
CA THR A 279 10.31 -26.51 17.51
C THR A 279 9.69 -25.21 16.98
N LEU A 280 10.38 -24.07 17.18
CA LEU A 280 9.91 -22.77 16.70
C LEU A 280 9.97 -22.66 15.18
N MET A 281 10.95 -23.31 14.54
CA MET A 281 11.02 -23.42 13.08
C MET A 281 9.80 -24.18 12.53
N ILE A 282 9.48 -25.35 13.09
CA ILE A 282 8.31 -26.14 12.69
C ILE A 282 7.02 -25.35 12.92
N LEU A 283 6.88 -24.72 14.09
CA LEU A 283 5.70 -23.92 14.41
C LEU A 283 5.56 -22.73 13.45
N THR A 284 6.66 -22.05 13.11
CA THR A 284 6.69 -20.98 12.11
C THR A 284 6.20 -21.49 10.75
N ALA A 285 6.69 -22.64 10.29
CA ALA A 285 6.29 -23.22 9.01
C ALA A 285 4.80 -23.57 8.98
N VAL A 286 4.30 -24.23 10.02
CA VAL A 286 2.88 -24.64 10.12
C VAL A 286 1.96 -23.43 10.20
N THR A 287 2.24 -22.47 11.09
CA THR A 287 1.41 -21.28 11.27
C THR A 287 1.41 -20.38 10.03
N SER A 288 2.57 -20.19 9.40
CA SER A 288 2.69 -19.41 8.14
C SER A 288 2.01 -20.11 6.97
N GLY A 289 2.14 -21.43 6.86
CA GLY A 289 1.45 -22.23 5.84
C GLY A 289 -0.07 -22.14 5.99
N PHE A 290 -0.58 -22.32 7.21
CA PHE A 290 -2.00 -22.17 7.51
C PHE A 290 -2.51 -20.76 7.19
N ALA A 291 -1.81 -19.71 7.66
CA ALA A 291 -2.17 -18.33 7.36
C ALA A 291 -2.18 -18.07 5.85
N THR A 292 -1.20 -18.61 5.11
CA THR A 292 -1.12 -18.46 3.65
C THR A 292 -2.31 -19.10 2.94
N VAL A 293 -2.69 -20.32 3.32
CA VAL A 293 -3.86 -21.01 2.74
C VAL A 293 -5.15 -20.25 3.02
N VAL A 294 -5.39 -19.88 4.29
CA VAL A 294 -6.63 -19.18 4.70
C VAL A 294 -6.74 -17.83 3.99
N ASN A 295 -5.66 -17.05 3.93
CA ASN A 295 -5.70 -15.76 3.26
C ASN A 295 -5.85 -15.90 1.73
N THR A 296 -5.21 -16.90 1.11
CA THR A 296 -5.34 -17.15 -0.33
C THR A 296 -6.77 -17.54 -0.69
N TYR A 297 -7.38 -18.40 0.11
CA TYR A 297 -8.79 -18.75 -0.01
C TYR A 297 -9.66 -17.51 0.12
N TRP A 298 -9.40 -16.66 1.12
CA TRP A 298 -10.17 -15.44 1.35
C TRP A 298 -10.10 -14.48 0.15
N ASP A 299 -8.90 -14.23 -0.37
CA ASP A 299 -8.68 -13.31 -1.48
C ASP A 299 -9.45 -13.78 -2.74
N ILE A 300 -9.34 -15.07 -3.10
CA ILE A 300 -9.92 -15.61 -4.34
C ILE A 300 -11.43 -15.88 -4.21
N VAL A 301 -11.86 -16.51 -3.12
CA VAL A 301 -13.24 -17.00 -2.97
C VAL A 301 -14.14 -15.93 -2.39
N ILE A 302 -13.73 -15.30 -1.30
CA ILE A 302 -14.60 -14.37 -0.55
C ILE A 302 -14.54 -12.97 -1.16
N ASP A 303 -13.32 -12.42 -1.31
CA ASP A 303 -13.14 -11.04 -1.74
C ASP A 303 -13.44 -10.85 -3.24
N TRP A 304 -12.96 -11.77 -4.09
CA TRP A 304 -13.21 -11.71 -5.53
C TRP A 304 -14.49 -12.45 -5.95
N GLY A 305 -15.03 -13.32 -5.10
CA GLY A 305 -16.24 -14.09 -5.41
C GLY A 305 -16.02 -15.18 -6.46
N LEU A 306 -14.79 -15.66 -6.68
CA LEU A 306 -14.45 -16.66 -7.70
C LEU A 306 -14.53 -18.09 -7.13
N LEU A 307 -14.10 -19.08 -7.92
CA LEU A 307 -14.18 -20.52 -7.65
C LEU A 307 -15.62 -21.04 -7.46
N GLN A 308 -16.60 -20.43 -8.12
CA GLN A 308 -17.99 -20.89 -8.09
C GLN A 308 -18.16 -22.09 -9.03
N ARG A 309 -18.39 -23.28 -8.45
CA ARG A 309 -18.55 -24.53 -9.22
C ARG A 309 -19.82 -24.57 -10.07
N HIS A 310 -20.87 -23.86 -9.66
CA HIS A 310 -22.19 -23.87 -10.30
C HIS A 310 -22.46 -22.64 -11.19
N SER A 311 -21.41 -21.92 -11.62
CA SER A 311 -21.56 -20.79 -12.53
C SER A 311 -21.55 -21.24 -14.00
N LYS A 312 -22.20 -20.46 -14.87
CA LYS A 312 -22.10 -20.59 -16.34
C LYS A 312 -20.65 -20.50 -16.84
N ASN A 313 -19.79 -19.81 -16.10
CA ASN A 313 -18.35 -19.76 -16.35
C ASN A 313 -17.67 -20.66 -15.31
N PRO A 314 -17.07 -21.81 -15.69
CA PRO A 314 -16.46 -22.71 -14.72
C PRO A 314 -15.48 -22.00 -13.80
N TRP A 315 -15.68 -22.08 -12.48
CA TRP A 315 -14.81 -21.48 -11.46
C TRP A 315 -14.78 -19.94 -11.42
N LEU A 316 -15.60 -19.25 -12.22
CA LEU A 316 -15.73 -17.80 -12.22
C LEU A 316 -17.16 -17.42 -11.81
N ARG A 317 -17.47 -16.12 -11.83
CA ARG A 317 -18.84 -15.61 -11.60
C ARG A 317 -19.65 -15.63 -12.89
N ASP A 318 -20.97 -15.62 -12.75
CA ASP A 318 -21.89 -15.52 -13.89
C ASP A 318 -21.80 -14.17 -14.60
N LYS A 319 -21.66 -13.08 -13.81
CA LYS A 319 -21.45 -11.73 -14.31
C LYS A 319 -19.99 -11.35 -14.12
N LEU A 320 -19.33 -11.00 -15.21
CA LEU A 320 -17.95 -10.53 -15.24
C LEU A 320 -17.93 -9.14 -15.89
N VAL A 321 -17.20 -8.22 -15.28
CA VAL A 321 -17.06 -6.85 -15.81
C VAL A 321 -15.99 -6.81 -16.90
N ILE A 322 -14.92 -7.61 -16.78
CA ILE A 322 -13.92 -7.78 -17.82
C ILE A 322 -14.39 -8.87 -18.79
N PRO A 323 -14.43 -8.60 -20.11
CA PRO A 323 -14.84 -9.60 -21.11
C PRO A 323 -13.92 -10.84 -21.16
N HIS A 324 -12.62 -10.64 -20.97
CA HIS A 324 -11.61 -11.68 -21.10
C HIS A 324 -11.46 -12.52 -19.83
N LYS A 325 -11.95 -13.77 -19.88
CA LYS A 325 -11.87 -14.74 -18.77
C LYS A 325 -10.43 -15.04 -18.31
N SER A 326 -9.47 -15.04 -19.25
CA SER A 326 -8.05 -15.31 -18.97
C SER A 326 -7.45 -14.37 -17.93
N VAL A 327 -7.97 -13.14 -17.83
CA VAL A 327 -7.52 -12.15 -16.84
C VAL A 327 -7.81 -12.62 -15.42
N TYR A 328 -8.98 -13.23 -15.19
CA TYR A 328 -9.37 -13.74 -13.88
C TYR A 328 -8.51 -14.94 -13.46
N TYR A 329 -8.31 -15.92 -14.35
CA TYR A 329 -7.45 -17.06 -14.06
C TYR A 329 -5.99 -16.64 -13.83
N SER A 330 -5.49 -15.70 -14.65
CA SER A 330 -4.13 -15.16 -14.47
C SER A 330 -3.99 -14.45 -13.13
N ALA A 331 -4.98 -13.66 -12.71
CA ALA A 331 -4.99 -13.00 -11.41
C ALA A 331 -5.02 -14.01 -10.25
N MET A 332 -5.76 -15.11 -10.37
CA MET A 332 -5.79 -16.17 -9.36
C MET A 332 -4.41 -16.82 -9.19
N VAL A 333 -3.77 -17.21 -10.30
CA VAL A 333 -2.43 -17.80 -10.27
C VAL A 333 -1.42 -16.80 -9.71
N LEU A 334 -1.46 -15.55 -10.18
CA LEU A 334 -0.55 -14.51 -9.74
C LEU A 334 -0.71 -14.19 -8.24
N ASN A 335 -1.94 -14.19 -7.71
CA ASN A 335 -2.16 -14.00 -6.27
C ASN A 335 -1.52 -15.11 -5.45
N ILE A 336 -1.63 -16.38 -5.87
CA ILE A 336 -0.99 -17.53 -5.19
C ILE A 336 0.54 -17.35 -5.21
N VAL A 337 1.13 -17.08 -6.38
CA VAL A 337 2.59 -16.91 -6.52
C VAL A 337 3.11 -15.77 -5.66
N LEU A 338 2.46 -14.60 -5.69
CA LEU A 338 2.87 -13.45 -4.88
C LEU A 338 2.69 -13.70 -3.37
N ARG A 339 1.68 -14.49 -2.97
CA ARG A 339 1.50 -14.88 -1.56
C ARG A 339 2.63 -15.80 -1.08
N LEU A 340 3.09 -16.72 -1.93
CA LEU A 340 4.24 -17.56 -1.64
C LEU A 340 5.53 -16.74 -1.52
N ALA A 341 5.70 -15.69 -2.33
CA ALA A 341 6.82 -14.76 -2.20
C ALA A 341 6.82 -14.01 -0.85
N TRP A 342 5.64 -13.58 -0.37
CA TRP A 342 5.50 -13.05 0.98
C TRP A 342 5.87 -14.09 2.05
N MET A 343 5.41 -15.33 1.89
CA MET A 343 5.71 -16.43 2.80
C MET A 343 7.22 -16.73 2.87
N GLN A 344 7.98 -16.61 1.78
CA GLN A 344 9.45 -16.76 1.82
C GLN A 344 10.11 -15.79 2.79
N THR A 345 9.63 -14.54 2.85
CA THR A 345 10.13 -13.52 3.79
C THR A 345 9.77 -13.87 5.23
N VAL A 346 8.59 -14.45 5.43
CA VAL A 346 8.15 -14.96 6.72
C VAL A 346 8.96 -16.20 7.11
N LEU A 347 9.28 -17.13 6.23
CA LEU A 347 10.08 -18.32 6.59
C LEU A 347 11.58 -18.04 6.75
N GLY A 348 12.03 -16.82 6.46
CA GLY A 348 13.43 -16.42 6.70
C GLY A 348 14.39 -16.75 5.55
N PHE A 349 13.89 -17.18 4.39
CA PHE A 349 14.69 -17.33 3.17
C PHE A 349 15.00 -15.95 2.59
N ARG A 350 15.98 -15.25 3.18
CA ARG A 350 16.40 -13.90 2.78
C ARG A 350 17.82 -13.86 2.20
N ASP A 351 18.41 -15.02 1.99
CA ASP A 351 19.77 -15.14 1.47
C ASP A 351 19.70 -15.44 -0.03
N ALA A 352 19.97 -14.41 -0.83
CA ALA A 352 20.21 -14.54 -2.25
C ALA A 352 21.68 -14.19 -2.49
N PRO A 353 22.52 -15.11 -3.02
CA PRO A 353 23.96 -14.90 -3.14
C PRO A 353 24.34 -13.71 -4.03
N PHE A 354 23.40 -13.23 -4.86
CA PHE A 354 23.59 -12.14 -5.82
C PHE A 354 22.91 -10.82 -5.42
N LEU A 355 22.20 -10.75 -4.28
CA LEU A 355 21.42 -9.56 -3.91
C LEU A 355 21.55 -9.22 -2.41
N HIS A 356 21.79 -7.94 -2.12
CA HIS A 356 21.81 -7.45 -0.73
C HIS A 356 20.47 -7.72 -0.03
N ARG A 357 20.51 -8.16 1.23
CA ARG A 357 19.32 -8.52 2.03
C ARG A 357 18.27 -7.41 2.04
N THR A 358 18.68 -6.15 2.24
CA THR A 358 17.79 -4.98 2.23
C THR A 358 17.09 -4.77 0.89
N ALA A 359 17.80 -5.01 -0.22
CA ALA A 359 17.21 -4.91 -1.56
C ALA A 359 16.17 -6.02 -1.77
N LEU A 360 16.46 -7.26 -1.35
CA LEU A 360 15.50 -8.36 -1.43
C LEU A 360 14.21 -8.06 -0.63
N VAL A 361 14.36 -7.54 0.59
CA VAL A 361 13.22 -7.10 1.42
C VAL A 361 12.40 -6.01 0.70
N GLY A 362 13.08 -5.04 0.06
CA GLY A 362 12.42 -4.01 -0.73
C GLY A 362 11.66 -4.55 -1.95
N ILE A 363 12.22 -5.55 -2.65
CA ILE A 363 11.56 -6.22 -3.78
C ILE A 363 10.32 -6.97 -3.31
N VAL A 364 10.43 -7.79 -2.26
CA VAL A 364 9.27 -8.55 -1.76
C VAL A 364 8.17 -7.62 -1.24
N ALA A 365 8.55 -6.53 -0.55
CA ALA A 365 7.58 -5.50 -0.16
C ALA A 365 6.88 -4.90 -1.39
N SER A 366 7.62 -4.59 -2.45
CA SER A 366 7.05 -4.07 -3.71
C SER A 366 6.09 -5.07 -4.37
N LEU A 367 6.43 -6.36 -4.37
CA LEU A 367 5.57 -7.43 -4.88
C LEU A 367 4.26 -7.56 -4.08
N GLU A 368 4.32 -7.41 -2.76
CA GLU A 368 3.13 -7.41 -1.90
C GLU A 368 2.22 -6.19 -2.17
N ILE A 369 2.81 -5.03 -2.47
CA ILE A 369 2.07 -3.83 -2.89
C ILE A 369 1.38 -4.06 -4.24
N ILE A 370 2.08 -4.67 -5.22
CA ILE A 370 1.51 -5.04 -6.53
C ILE A 370 0.36 -6.02 -6.35
N ARG A 371 0.53 -7.06 -5.53
CA ARG A 371 -0.52 -8.04 -5.21
C ARG A 371 -1.77 -7.34 -4.67
N ARG A 372 -1.60 -6.40 -3.74
CA ARG A 372 -2.71 -5.61 -3.19
C ARG A 372 -3.36 -4.71 -4.24
N GLY A 373 -2.57 -4.14 -5.15
CA GLY A 373 -3.06 -3.40 -6.31
C GLY A 373 -3.98 -4.23 -7.20
N ILE A 374 -3.63 -5.49 -7.45
CA ILE A 374 -4.49 -6.45 -8.18
C ILE A 374 -5.75 -6.76 -7.39
N TRP A 375 -5.59 -7.04 -6.09
CA TRP A 375 -6.72 -7.32 -5.19
C TRP A 375 -7.74 -6.18 -5.16
N ASN A 376 -7.30 -4.92 -5.16
CA ASN A 376 -8.17 -3.75 -5.17
C ASN A 376 -9.15 -3.79 -6.35
N PHE A 377 -8.66 -4.11 -7.55
CA PHE A 377 -9.48 -4.14 -8.75
C PHE A 377 -10.66 -5.11 -8.60
N PHE A 378 -10.34 -6.38 -8.36
CA PHE A 378 -11.32 -7.47 -8.29
C PHE A 378 -12.22 -7.37 -7.06
N ARG A 379 -11.71 -6.85 -5.93
CA ARG A 379 -12.53 -6.63 -4.73
C ARG A 379 -13.64 -5.63 -4.99
N LEU A 380 -13.33 -4.48 -5.60
CA LEU A 380 -14.36 -3.47 -5.90
C LEU A 380 -15.26 -3.87 -7.06
N GLU A 381 -14.75 -4.61 -8.04
CA GLU A 381 -15.60 -5.23 -9.04
C GLU A 381 -16.63 -6.17 -8.40
N ASN A 382 -16.21 -7.04 -7.47
CA ASN A 382 -17.11 -7.94 -6.75
C ASN A 382 -18.13 -7.18 -5.90
N GLU A 383 -17.67 -6.15 -5.19
CA GLU A 383 -18.56 -5.29 -4.40
C GLU A 383 -19.59 -4.58 -5.27
N HIS A 384 -19.19 -4.10 -6.45
CA HIS A 384 -20.08 -3.49 -7.42
C HIS A 384 -21.17 -4.46 -7.88
N LEU A 385 -20.78 -5.67 -8.29
CA LEU A 385 -21.72 -6.69 -8.76
C LEU A 385 -22.70 -7.13 -7.65
N ASN A 386 -22.23 -7.26 -6.41
CA ASN A 386 -23.07 -7.61 -5.27
C ASN A 386 -24.05 -6.51 -4.90
N ASN A 387 -23.65 -5.23 -4.98
CA ASN A 387 -24.54 -4.10 -4.71
C ASN A 387 -25.63 -3.95 -5.79
N VAL A 388 -25.28 -4.17 -7.06
CA VAL A 388 -26.23 -4.22 -8.17
C VAL A 388 -27.20 -5.40 -8.02
N GLY A 389 -26.69 -6.59 -7.66
CA GLY A 389 -27.49 -7.80 -7.49
C GLY A 389 -28.48 -7.76 -6.32
N LYS A 390 -28.17 -7.00 -5.25
CA LYS A 390 -29.04 -6.85 -4.06
C LYS A 390 -30.02 -5.67 -4.16
N TYR A 391 -30.19 -5.05 -5.33
CA TYR A 391 -31.06 -3.87 -5.56
C TYR A 391 -30.82 -2.68 -4.61
N ARG A 392 -29.62 -2.58 -3.99
CA ARG A 392 -29.23 -1.43 -3.16
C ARG A 392 -28.97 -0.15 -3.97
N ALA A 393 -29.23 -0.19 -5.28
CA ALA A 393 -28.87 0.80 -6.29
C ALA A 393 -29.90 1.94 -6.49
N PHE A 394 -30.95 2.04 -5.66
CA PHE A 394 -31.91 3.14 -5.75
C PHE A 394 -31.90 4.00 -4.48
N LYS A 395 -30.86 4.82 -4.32
CA LYS A 395 -31.12 6.19 -3.84
C LYS A 395 -31.41 6.96 -5.11
N SER A 396 -32.68 7.29 -5.34
CA SER A 396 -33.14 8.08 -6.48
C SER A 396 -32.18 9.25 -6.72
N VAL A 397 -31.49 9.22 -7.86
CA VAL A 397 -30.77 10.38 -8.34
C VAL A 397 -31.86 11.40 -8.66
N PRO A 398 -31.95 12.56 -7.98
CA PRO A 398 -32.90 13.58 -8.39
C PRO A 398 -32.58 13.94 -9.84
N LEU A 399 -33.56 13.75 -10.72
CA LEU A 399 -33.41 14.08 -12.13
C LEU A 399 -33.11 15.58 -12.23
N PRO A 400 -32.22 16.01 -13.14
CA PRO A 400 -31.80 17.40 -13.26
C PRO A 400 -32.89 18.36 -13.78
N PHE A 401 -34.13 17.88 -13.94
CA PHE A 401 -35.26 18.68 -14.41
C PHE A 401 -36.41 18.55 -13.40
N TYR A 402 -36.41 19.41 -12.39
CA TYR A 402 -37.67 19.81 -11.77
C TYR A 402 -38.28 20.87 -12.69
N TYR A 403 -39.39 20.55 -13.35
CA TYR A 403 -40.28 21.58 -13.88
C TYR A 403 -41.00 22.18 -12.68
N ASN A 404 -40.91 23.51 -12.53
CA ASN A 404 -41.77 24.27 -11.64
C ASN A 404 -43.20 24.20 -12.19
N ASP A 405 -43.96 23.19 -11.79
CA ASP A 405 -45.42 23.21 -11.90
C ASP A 405 -45.98 23.85 -10.62
N GLU A 406 -45.78 25.16 -10.49
CA GLU A 406 -46.62 26.01 -9.65
C GLU A 406 -47.06 27.20 -10.50
N ASP A 407 -48.00 26.91 -11.42
CA ASP A 407 -48.92 27.91 -11.93
C ASP A 407 -50.27 27.22 -12.24
N LYS A 408 -51.34 27.82 -11.68
CA LYS A 408 -52.78 27.47 -11.74
C LYS A 408 -53.21 26.47 -10.65
N SER A 409 -54.18 26.75 -9.78
CA SER A 409 -55.37 27.59 -9.95
C SER A 409 -56.10 27.81 -8.61
N VAL A 410 -56.54 29.06 -8.42
CA VAL A 410 -57.72 29.59 -7.69
C VAL A 410 -57.89 29.21 -6.22
#